data_AF-A0A914FXN7-F1
#
_entry.id   AF-A0A914FXN7-F1
#
_cell.length_a   1.000
_cell.length_b   1.000
_cell.length_c   1.000
_cell.angle_alpha   90.00
_cell.angle_beta   90.00
_cell.angle_gamma   90.00
#
_symmetry.space_group_name_H-M   'P 1'
#
loop_
_entity.id
_entity.type
_entity.pdbx_description
1 polymer ?
#
loop_
_entity_poly.entity_id
_entity_poly.type
_entity_poly.pdbx_seq_one_letter_code
_entity_poly.pdbx_strand_id
1 'polypeptide(L)'
;MPFSLGLPLVDDNVKKRNLPMYFVPHGLTPVDPEWIGRWWMGFFIIGLTLFFPSLLLFFFPKPKANSPLNLVDKHARKNSKGQAIMPKSFKSKAADFAKVISGVLKQPVYLGAMTGRIVDVFAFKGFFVFLPKYLQVQFGIPQYKVNMYMGVTKVGSFAIGVVLGTLGMRFLKLEGRRAAGWV
;
A
#
# COMPACT_ATOMS: atom_id res chain seq x y z
N MET A 1 -12.35 24.98 20.53
CA MET A 1 -11.04 24.46 20.97
C MET A 1 -10.61 23.35 20.02
N PRO A 2 -9.48 23.47 19.32
CA PRO A 2 -8.77 22.32 18.79
C PRO A 2 -7.41 22.19 19.49
N PHE A 3 -7.17 21.01 20.05
CA PHE A 3 -5.88 20.61 20.61
C PHE A 3 -4.85 20.50 19.48
N SER A 4 -3.89 21.42 19.46
CA SER A 4 -2.59 21.23 18.81
C SER A 4 -1.57 21.03 19.92
N LEU A 5 -1.18 19.77 20.16
CA LEU A 5 0.05 19.45 20.86
C LEU A 5 1.20 19.89 19.96
N GLY A 6 1.76 21.06 20.25
CA GLY A 6 2.83 21.66 19.47
C GLY A 6 3.16 23.07 19.93
N LEU A 7 3.47 23.24 21.22
CA LEU A 7 4.22 24.41 21.68
C LEU A 7 5.71 24.04 21.69
N PRO A 8 6.53 24.48 20.73
CA PRO A 8 7.86 24.93 21.09
C PRO A 8 7.68 26.27 21.81
N LEU A 9 8.10 26.29 23.06
CA LEU A 9 8.20 27.47 23.92
C LEU A 9 8.86 28.63 23.16
N VAL A 10 8.05 29.53 22.59
CA VAL A 10 8.51 30.84 22.14
C VAL A 10 7.94 31.84 23.13
N ASP A 11 8.75 32.07 24.17
CA ASP A 11 8.88 33.28 24.98
C ASP A 11 7.71 34.29 24.88
N ASP A 12 6.91 34.38 25.95
CA ASP A 12 5.74 35.27 26.08
C ASP A 12 6.08 36.77 26.00
N ASN A 13 7.35 37.16 25.90
CA ASN A 13 7.79 38.56 25.83
C ASN A 13 7.88 39.15 24.41
N VAL A 14 7.59 38.39 23.35
CA VAL A 14 7.72 38.91 21.98
C VAL A 14 6.46 39.65 21.54
N LYS A 15 6.58 40.96 21.25
CA LYS A 15 5.51 41.77 20.65
C LYS A 15 5.03 41.11 19.35
N LYS A 16 3.74 40.77 19.29
CA LYS A 16 3.06 40.08 18.16
C LYS A 16 3.26 40.69 16.77
N ARG A 17 3.78 41.91 16.70
CA ARG A 17 4.03 42.63 15.45
C ARG A 17 5.20 42.08 14.62
N ASN A 18 6.11 41.32 15.25
CA ASN A 18 7.33 40.80 14.62
C ASN A 18 7.38 39.27 14.56
N LEU A 19 6.26 38.59 14.81
CA LEU A 19 6.22 37.13 14.75
C LEU A 19 6.18 36.69 13.28
N PRO A 20 6.97 35.68 12.86
CA PRO A 20 6.88 35.14 11.51
C PRO A 20 5.44 34.64 11.25
N MET A 21 4.99 34.73 9.98
CA MET A 21 3.68 34.32 9.46
C MET A 21 3.31 32.85 9.78
N TYR A 22 3.08 32.54 11.05
CA TYR A 22 2.56 31.26 11.53
C TYR A 22 1.28 31.45 12.35
N PHE A 23 0.85 32.70 12.54
CA PHE A 23 -0.47 33.02 13.08
C PHE A 23 -1.46 33.07 11.93
N VAL A 24 -2.21 31.98 11.83
CA VAL A 24 -3.27 31.75 10.84
C VAL A 24 -4.22 32.95 10.78
N PRO A 25 -4.33 33.65 9.63
CA PRO A 25 -5.20 34.81 9.49
C PRO A 25 -6.69 34.47 9.66
N HIS A 26 -7.47 35.39 10.22
CA HIS A 26 -8.93 35.26 10.25
C HIS A 26 -9.48 35.41 8.82
N GLY A 27 -10.31 34.45 8.37
CA GLY A 27 -10.88 34.43 7.02
C GLY A 27 -10.37 33.33 6.10
N LEU A 28 -9.63 32.34 6.62
CA LEU A 28 -9.18 31.18 5.84
C LEU A 28 -10.33 30.54 5.06
N THR A 29 -10.18 30.55 3.74
CA THR A 29 -11.03 29.83 2.82
C THR A 29 -10.49 28.42 2.59
N PRO A 30 -11.34 27.51 2.07
CA PRO A 30 -10.92 26.17 1.69
C PRO A 30 -9.77 26.05 0.69
N VAL A 31 -9.44 27.16 0.05
CA VAL A 31 -8.49 27.26 -1.07
C VAL A 31 -7.13 27.74 -0.57
N ASP A 32 -7.04 28.27 0.65
CA ASP A 32 -5.81 28.83 1.19
C ASP A 32 -4.80 27.72 1.53
N PRO A 33 -3.53 27.85 1.11
CA PRO A 33 -2.49 26.87 1.38
C PRO A 33 -2.27 26.58 2.88
N GLU A 34 -2.64 27.53 3.74
CA GLU A 34 -2.55 27.44 5.20
C GLU A 34 -3.73 26.70 5.85
N TRP A 35 -4.78 26.37 5.09
CA TRP A 35 -5.92 25.64 5.61
C TRP A 35 -5.61 24.14 5.75
N ILE A 36 -5.31 23.72 6.98
CA ILE A 36 -5.07 22.31 7.33
C ILE A 36 -6.37 21.47 7.27
N GLY A 37 -7.55 22.12 7.29
CA GLY A 37 -8.84 21.53 6.97
C GLY A 37 -9.28 20.31 7.77
N ARG A 38 -10.42 19.72 7.37
CA ARG A 38 -10.94 18.45 7.92
C ARG A 38 -10.40 17.25 7.15
N TRP A 39 -9.08 17.10 7.07
CA TRP A 39 -8.43 16.01 6.31
C TRP A 39 -8.92 14.60 6.73
N TRP A 40 -9.32 14.46 7.98
CA TRP A 40 -9.89 13.23 8.55
C TRP A 40 -11.26 12.83 7.95
N MET A 41 -12.01 13.76 7.35
CA MET A 41 -13.32 13.47 6.75
C MET A 41 -13.23 12.42 5.63
N GLY A 42 -12.10 12.36 4.93
CA GLY A 42 -11.85 11.34 3.91
C GLY A 42 -11.98 9.92 4.46
N PHE A 43 -11.56 9.66 5.70
CA PHE A 43 -11.66 8.33 6.29
C PHE A 43 -13.09 7.89 6.53
N PHE A 44 -13.98 8.81 6.92
CA PHE A 44 -15.40 8.49 7.11
C PHE A 44 -16.07 8.17 5.77
N ILE A 45 -15.79 8.95 4.72
CA ILE A 45 -16.33 8.72 3.37
C ILE A 45 -15.84 7.38 2.83
N ILE A 46 -14.54 7.10 2.91
CA ILE A 46 -13.96 5.83 2.47
C ILE A 46 -14.53 4.66 3.29
N GLY A 47 -14.63 4.82 4.62
CA GLY A 47 -15.18 3.80 5.51
C GLY A 47 -16.63 3.45 5.19
N LEU A 48 -17.49 4.47 4.99
CA LEU A 48 -18.88 4.28 4.58
C LEU A 48 -18.99 3.63 3.20
N THR A 49 -18.14 4.02 2.26
CA THR A 49 -18.13 3.46 0.90
C THR A 49 -17.73 1.98 0.91
N LEU A 50 -16.77 1.60 1.75
CA LEU A 50 -16.31 0.22 1.89
C LEU A 50 -17.21 -0.66 2.78
N PHE A 51 -18.09 -0.05 3.60
CA PHE A 51 -19.00 -0.79 4.48
C PHE A 51 -19.98 -1.67 3.71
N PHE A 52 -20.63 -1.13 2.67
CA PHE A 52 -21.61 -1.87 1.87
C PHE A 52 -21.04 -3.11 1.14
N PRO A 53 -19.94 -3.02 0.36
CA PRO A 53 -19.36 -4.20 -0.28
C PRO A 53 -18.83 -5.21 0.74
N SER A 54 -18.30 -4.76 1.88
CA SER A 54 -17.92 -5.65 2.98
C SER A 54 -19.12 -6.42 3.53
N LEU A 55 -20.25 -5.75 3.74
CA LEU A 55 -21.49 -6.37 4.17
C LEU A 55 -22.02 -7.38 3.14
N LEU A 56 -21.96 -7.07 1.85
CA LEU A 56 -22.32 -8.01 0.78
C LEU A 56 -21.43 -9.26 0.81
N LEU A 57 -20.11 -9.09 0.95
CA LEU A 57 -19.15 -10.20 1.08
C LEU A 57 -19.37 -11.03 2.35
N PHE A 58 -19.88 -10.44 3.44
CA PHE A 58 -20.19 -11.18 4.66
C PHE A 58 -21.30 -12.22 4.46
N PHE A 59 -22.27 -11.93 3.59
CA PHE A 59 -23.34 -12.87 3.23
C PHE A 59 -22.94 -13.89 2.16
N PHE A 60 -21.71 -13.82 1.62
CA PHE A 60 -21.26 -14.86 0.70
C PHE A 60 -21.22 -16.22 1.41
N PRO A 61 -21.79 -17.27 0.81
CA PRO A 61 -21.82 -18.58 1.41
C PRO A 61 -20.39 -19.10 1.60
N LYS A 62 -20.09 -19.60 2.80
CA LYS A 62 -18.80 -20.24 3.06
C LYS A 62 -18.65 -21.45 2.14
N PRO A 63 -17.50 -21.62 1.46
CA PRO A 63 -17.25 -22.80 0.66
C PRO A 63 -17.37 -24.05 1.55
N LYS A 64 -18.11 -25.06 1.07
CA LYS A 64 -18.29 -26.32 1.80
C LYS A 64 -16.93 -26.96 2.06
N ALA A 65 -16.62 -27.29 3.31
CA ALA A 65 -15.33 -27.85 3.73
C ALA A 65 -14.92 -29.15 3.00
N ASN A 66 -15.88 -29.84 2.37
CA ASN A 66 -15.67 -31.10 1.67
C ASN A 66 -15.64 -30.96 0.14
N SER A 67 -15.70 -29.74 -0.41
CA SER A 67 -15.32 -29.53 -1.79
C SER A 67 -13.81 -29.75 -1.88
N PRO A 68 -13.29 -30.66 -2.72
CA PRO A 68 -11.89 -30.64 -3.09
C PRO A 68 -11.68 -29.35 -3.88
N LEU A 69 -11.50 -28.23 -3.19
CA LEU A 69 -10.74 -27.12 -3.71
C LEU A 69 -9.47 -27.77 -4.24
N ASN A 70 -9.28 -27.77 -5.56
CA ASN A 70 -8.10 -28.28 -6.25
C ASN A 70 -6.83 -27.48 -5.89
N LEU A 71 -6.74 -26.97 -4.66
CA LEU A 71 -5.51 -26.68 -3.95
C LEU A 71 -4.88 -28.02 -3.56
N VAL A 72 -4.60 -28.85 -4.58
CA VAL A 72 -3.67 -29.96 -4.43
C VAL A 72 -2.34 -29.28 -4.18
N ASP A 73 -2.00 -29.13 -2.90
CA ASP A 73 -0.69 -28.68 -2.51
C ASP A 73 0.29 -29.78 -2.92
N LYS A 74 0.85 -29.61 -4.13
CA LYS A 74 1.74 -30.59 -4.80
C LYS A 74 3.00 -30.84 -3.96
N HIS A 75 3.27 -29.98 -2.98
CA HIS A 75 4.40 -30.02 -2.07
C HIS A 75 4.00 -30.33 -0.61
N ALA A 76 2.72 -30.63 -0.33
CA ALA A 76 2.32 -31.04 1.01
C ALA A 76 3.02 -32.35 1.39
N ARG A 77 3.80 -32.32 2.47
CA ARG A 77 4.49 -33.50 3.00
C ARG A 77 3.44 -34.51 3.48
N LYS A 78 3.28 -35.61 2.75
CA LYS A 78 2.37 -36.69 3.09
C LYS A 78 3.10 -37.72 3.96
N ASN A 79 2.45 -38.19 5.02
CA ASN A 79 2.93 -39.33 5.79
C ASN A 79 2.82 -40.62 4.95
N SER A 80 3.44 -41.71 5.41
CA SER A 80 3.36 -43.05 4.79
C SER A 80 1.92 -43.55 4.52
N LYS A 81 0.90 -42.95 5.17
CA LYS A 81 -0.54 -43.20 4.96
C LYS A 81 -1.24 -42.21 4.01
N GLY A 82 -0.52 -41.39 3.25
CA GLY A 82 -1.08 -40.45 2.26
C GLY A 82 -1.77 -39.19 2.83
N GLN A 83 -1.82 -39.03 4.16
CA GLN A 83 -2.40 -37.87 4.83
C GLN A 83 -1.39 -36.71 4.93
N ALA A 84 -1.85 -35.48 4.69
CA ALA A 84 -1.04 -34.28 4.87
C ALA A 84 -0.62 -34.13 6.34
N ILE A 85 0.67 -33.96 6.60
CA ILE A 85 1.20 -33.75 7.95
C ILE A 85 0.81 -32.35 8.39
N MET A 86 -0.31 -32.24 9.12
CA MET A 86 -0.70 -30.99 9.76
C MET A 86 -0.20 -30.96 11.21
N PRO A 87 0.74 -30.08 11.59
CA PRO A 87 1.15 -29.92 12.97
C PRO A 87 -0.04 -29.49 13.84
N LYS A 88 -0.38 -30.29 14.85
CA LYS A 88 -1.51 -30.06 15.76
C LYS A 88 -1.24 -28.99 16.83
N SER A 89 0.02 -28.60 17.04
CA SER A 89 0.44 -27.64 18.07
C SER A 89 1.02 -26.35 17.46
N PHE A 90 0.82 -25.22 18.13
CA PHE A 90 1.31 -23.91 17.68
C PHE A 90 2.85 -23.89 17.54
N LYS A 91 3.56 -24.54 18.47
CA LYS A 91 5.04 -24.62 18.44
C LYS A 91 5.56 -25.40 17.23
N SER A 92 4.89 -26.50 16.86
CA SER A 92 5.26 -27.27 15.67
C SER A 92 4.89 -26.54 14.38
N LYS A 93 3.76 -25.80 14.34
CA LYS A 93 3.42 -24.90 13.23
C LYS A 93 4.48 -23.82 13.02
N ALA A 94 4.94 -23.17 14.09
CA ALA A 94 5.96 -22.12 14.02
C ALA A 94 7.32 -22.67 13.56
N ALA A 95 7.72 -23.85 14.05
CA ALA A 95 8.96 -24.49 13.63
C ALA A 95 8.93 -24.92 12.15
N ASP A 96 7.82 -25.49 11.69
CA ASP A 96 7.64 -25.85 10.28
C ASP A 96 7.64 -24.60 9.39
N PHE A 97 6.98 -23.52 9.82
CA PHE A 97 6.98 -22.24 9.10
C PHE A 97 8.39 -21.63 8.99
N ALA A 98 9.13 -21.57 10.09
CA ALA A 98 10.50 -21.07 10.10
C ALA A 98 11.42 -21.90 9.19
N LYS A 99 11.23 -23.22 9.17
CA LYS A 99 11.96 -24.13 8.28
C LYS A 99 11.65 -23.85 6.81
N VAL A 100 10.38 -23.63 6.46
CA VAL A 100 9.96 -23.30 5.08
C VAL A 100 10.53 -21.95 4.66
N ILE A 101 10.41 -20.92 5.50
CA ILE A 101 11.00 -19.59 5.23
C ILE A 101 12.51 -19.69 5.01
N SER A 102 13.22 -20.39 5.89
CA SER A 102 14.66 -20.59 5.76
C SER A 102 15.03 -21.31 4.45
N GLY A 103 14.20 -22.26 4.01
CA GLY A 103 14.36 -22.93 2.72
C GLY A 103 14.21 -21.99 1.53
N VAL A 104 13.17 -21.14 1.54
CA VAL A 104 12.91 -20.15 0.47
C VAL A 104 14.01 -19.10 0.41
N LEU A 105 14.44 -18.58 1.57
CA LEU A 105 15.51 -17.57 1.65
C LEU A 105 16.87 -18.09 1.20
N LYS A 106 17.11 -19.40 1.23
CA LYS A 106 18.36 -20.00 0.72
C LYS A 106 18.38 -20.14 -0.81
N GLN A 107 17.25 -19.97 -1.50
CA GLN A 107 17.21 -20.07 -2.96
C GLN A 107 17.77 -18.79 -3.60
N PRO A 108 18.88 -18.86 -4.35
CA PRO A 108 19.54 -17.66 -4.89
C PRO A 108 18.66 -16.91 -5.91
N VAL A 109 17.84 -17.62 -6.68
CA VAL A 109 16.88 -17.04 -7.62
C VAL A 109 15.85 -16.17 -6.89
N TYR A 110 15.35 -16.64 -5.74
CA TYR A 110 14.39 -15.90 -4.93
C TYR A 110 15.03 -14.65 -4.31
N LEU A 111 16.22 -14.79 -3.74
CA LEU A 111 16.97 -13.65 -3.18
C LEU A 111 17.27 -12.59 -4.23
N GLY A 112 17.71 -12.99 -5.43
CA GLY A 112 17.99 -12.07 -6.53
C GLY A 112 16.75 -11.31 -6.99
N ALA A 113 15.66 -12.04 -7.25
CA ALA A 113 14.38 -11.43 -7.64
C ALA A 113 13.84 -10.49 -6.55
N MET A 114 13.91 -10.90 -5.28
CA MET A 114 13.45 -10.06 -4.17
C MET A 114 14.29 -8.79 -4.00
N THR A 115 15.60 -8.90 -4.13
CA THR A 115 16.51 -7.74 -4.03
C THR A 115 16.21 -6.74 -5.15
N GLY A 116 16.04 -7.20 -6.39
CA GLY A 116 15.61 -6.35 -7.49
C GLY A 116 14.29 -5.63 -7.19
N ARG A 117 13.29 -6.39 -6.71
CA ARG A 117 11.99 -5.82 -6.34
C ARG A 117 12.05 -4.80 -5.20
N ILE A 118 12.94 -4.99 -4.23
CA ILE A 118 13.16 -4.01 -3.15
C ILE A 118 13.72 -2.71 -3.73
N VAL A 119 14.74 -2.79 -4.60
CA VAL A 119 15.35 -1.61 -5.24
C VAL A 119 14.31 -0.87 -6.09
N ASP A 120 13.55 -1.59 -6.91
CA ASP A 120 12.51 -1.00 -7.75
C ASP A 120 11.42 -0.31 -6.93
N VAL A 121 10.92 -0.98 -5.89
CA VAL A 121 9.89 -0.41 -5.00
C VAL A 121 10.44 0.81 -4.28
N PHE A 122 11.70 0.78 -3.83
CA PHE A 122 12.31 1.92 -3.15
C PHE A 122 12.42 3.14 -4.07
N ALA A 123 12.96 2.95 -5.28
CA ALA A 123 13.08 4.02 -6.28
C ALA A 123 11.70 4.60 -6.65
N PHE A 124 10.73 3.72 -6.93
CA PHE A 124 9.37 4.11 -7.27
C PHE A 124 8.68 4.85 -6.12
N LYS A 125 8.76 4.36 -4.88
CA LYS A 125 8.16 5.00 -3.71
C LYS A 125 8.79 6.36 -3.42
N GLY A 126 10.11 6.47 -3.50
CA GLY A 126 10.83 7.74 -3.34
C GLY A 126 10.33 8.79 -4.33
N PHE A 127 10.29 8.44 -5.62
CA PHE A 127 9.72 9.31 -6.65
C PHE A 127 8.26 9.69 -6.34
N PHE A 128 7.43 8.73 -5.95
CA PHE A 128 6.00 8.96 -5.67
C PHE A 128 5.73 9.95 -4.54
N VAL A 129 6.58 9.94 -3.51
CA VAL A 129 6.47 10.77 -2.31
C VAL A 129 7.03 12.17 -2.55
N PHE A 130 8.18 12.29 -3.21
CA PHE A 130 8.85 13.57 -3.38
C PHE A 130 8.35 14.37 -4.59
N LEU A 131 7.83 13.71 -5.63
CA LEU A 131 7.40 14.40 -6.85
C LEU A 131 6.35 15.50 -6.63
N PRO A 132 5.28 15.31 -5.84
CA PRO A 132 4.32 16.39 -5.59
C PRO A 132 4.97 17.62 -4.94
N LYS A 133 5.89 17.38 -3.99
CA LYS A 133 6.59 18.47 -3.28
C LYS A 133 7.58 19.17 -4.21
N TYR A 134 8.27 18.42 -5.05
CA TYR A 134 9.15 18.96 -6.09
C TYR A 134 8.38 19.89 -7.03
N LEU A 135 7.22 19.44 -7.53
CA LEU A 135 6.38 20.25 -8.42
C LEU A 135 5.87 21.53 -7.75
N GLN A 136 5.52 21.46 -6.47
CA GLN A 136 5.11 22.63 -5.69
C GLN A 136 6.26 23.66 -5.57
N VAL A 137 7.47 23.21 -5.22
CA VAL A 137 8.60 24.11 -4.94
C VAL A 137 9.20 24.69 -6.22
N GLN A 138 9.37 23.88 -7.26
CA GLN A 138 10.05 24.31 -8.49
C GLN A 138 9.14 25.09 -9.44
N PHE A 139 7.86 24.74 -9.52
CA PHE A 139 6.92 25.37 -10.45
C PHE A 139 5.94 26.32 -9.76
N GLY A 140 6.04 26.50 -8.43
CA GLY A 140 5.16 27.40 -7.66
C GLY A 140 3.68 27.03 -7.70
N ILE A 141 3.34 25.79 -8.08
CA ILE A 141 1.94 25.36 -8.26
C ILE A 141 1.31 25.11 -6.88
N PRO A 142 0.08 25.61 -6.60
CA PRO A 142 -0.62 25.33 -5.35
C PRO A 142 -0.79 23.83 -5.06
N GLN A 143 -0.65 23.45 -3.79
CA GLN A 143 -0.63 22.04 -3.35
C GLN A 143 -1.88 21.25 -3.74
N TYR A 144 -3.06 21.87 -3.69
CA TYR A 144 -4.31 21.21 -4.04
C TYR A 144 -4.36 20.81 -5.53
N LYS A 145 -3.85 21.65 -6.44
CA LYS A 145 -3.79 21.36 -7.89
C LYS A 145 -2.81 20.23 -8.16
N VAL A 146 -1.61 20.30 -7.57
CA VAL A 146 -0.60 19.24 -7.74
C VAL A 146 -1.14 17.90 -7.24
N ASN A 147 -1.75 17.87 -6.05
CA ASN A 147 -2.31 16.63 -5.50
C ASN A 147 -3.45 16.07 -6.34
N MET A 148 -4.31 16.93 -6.91
CA MET A 148 -5.37 16.50 -7.83
C MET A 148 -4.81 15.86 -9.10
N TYR A 149 -3.86 16.52 -9.78
CA TYR A 149 -3.22 15.96 -10.98
C TYR A 149 -2.47 14.67 -10.67
N MET A 150 -1.75 14.61 -9.54
CA MET A 150 -1.05 13.41 -9.12
C MET A 150 -2.02 12.27 -8.83
N GLY A 151 -3.19 12.54 -8.23
CA GLY A 151 -4.22 11.53 -8.01
C GLY A 151 -4.71 10.93 -9.33
N VAL A 152 -5.13 11.77 -10.28
CA VAL A 152 -5.67 11.34 -11.58
C VAL A 152 -4.61 10.58 -12.38
N THR A 153 -3.41 11.14 -12.52
CA THR A 153 -2.32 10.52 -13.29
C THR A 153 -1.88 9.19 -12.67
N LYS A 154 -1.72 9.11 -11.34
CA LYS A 154 -1.29 7.86 -10.68
C LYS A 154 -2.31 6.74 -10.88
N VAL A 155 -3.59 7.02 -10.64
CA VAL A 155 -4.66 6.00 -10.76
C VAL A 155 -4.84 5.59 -12.23
N GLY A 156 -4.88 6.56 -13.15
CA GLY A 156 -5.03 6.31 -14.58
C GLY A 156 -3.88 5.49 -15.15
N SER A 157 -2.63 5.89 -14.89
CA SER A 157 -1.45 5.16 -15.36
C SER A 157 -1.36 3.76 -14.76
N PHE A 158 -1.75 3.58 -13.49
CA PHE A 158 -1.79 2.25 -12.88
C PHE A 158 -2.84 1.35 -13.55
N ALA A 159 -4.05 1.85 -13.80
CA ALA A 159 -5.09 1.08 -14.48
C ALA A 159 -4.66 0.68 -15.90
N ILE A 160 -4.11 1.61 -16.68
CA ILE A 160 -3.61 1.34 -18.03
C ILE A 160 -2.47 0.30 -17.98
N GLY A 161 -1.52 0.45 -17.05
CA GLY A 161 -0.41 -0.47 -16.88
C GLY A 161 -0.86 -1.89 -16.53
N VAL A 162 -1.83 -2.04 -15.64
CA VAL A 162 -2.40 -3.35 -15.28
C VAL A 162 -3.10 -3.99 -16.47
N VAL A 163 -3.90 -3.23 -17.22
CA VAL A 163 -4.61 -3.75 -18.40
C VAL A 163 -3.61 -4.17 -19.47
N LEU A 164 -2.64 -3.33 -19.81
CA LEU A 164 -1.61 -3.65 -20.80
C LEU A 164 -0.75 -4.85 -20.38
N GLY A 165 -0.37 -4.93 -19.10
CA GLY A 165 0.38 -6.08 -18.57
C GLY A 165 -0.43 -7.37 -18.66
N THR A 166 -1.73 -7.31 -18.32
CA THR A 166 -2.64 -8.47 -18.40
C THR A 166 -2.85 -8.91 -19.85
N LEU A 167 -3.08 -7.96 -20.75
CA LEU A 167 -3.22 -8.22 -22.18
C LEU A 167 -1.92 -8.79 -22.76
N GLY A 168 -0.77 -8.22 -22.42
CA GLY A 168 0.54 -8.72 -22.85
C GLY A 168 0.78 -10.17 -22.42
N MET A 169 0.49 -10.52 -21.16
CA MET A 169 0.57 -11.90 -20.70
C MET A 169 -0.38 -12.84 -21.46
N ARG A 170 -1.61 -12.38 -21.76
CA ARG A 170 -2.61 -13.16 -22.50
C ARG A 170 -2.22 -13.38 -23.96
N PHE A 171 -1.69 -12.37 -24.63
CA PHE A 171 -1.30 -12.46 -26.04
C PHE A 171 -0.02 -13.26 -26.23
N LEU A 172 0.97 -13.11 -25.35
CA LEU A 172 2.27 -13.79 -25.46
C LEU A 172 2.27 -15.22 -24.91
N LYS A 173 1.15 -15.70 -24.32
CA LYS A 173 1.02 -17.02 -23.68
C LYS A 173 2.24 -17.36 -22.81
N LEU A 174 2.72 -16.40 -22.02
CA LEU A 174 3.93 -16.56 -21.22
C LEU A 174 3.69 -17.62 -20.14
N GLU A 175 4.34 -18.77 -20.28
CA GLU A 175 4.36 -19.80 -19.23
C GLU A 175 5.07 -19.27 -17.98
N GLY A 176 4.65 -19.72 -16.79
CA GLY A 176 5.15 -19.20 -15.51
C GLY A 176 6.68 -19.23 -15.33
N ARG A 177 7.36 -20.19 -15.96
CA ARG A 177 8.85 -20.25 -15.96
C ARG A 177 9.49 -19.22 -16.89
N ARG A 178 8.87 -18.94 -18.03
CA ARG A 178 9.35 -17.90 -18.95
C ARG A 178 9.03 -16.51 -18.40
N ALA A 179 7.85 -16.31 -17.82
CA ALA A 179 7.45 -15.06 -17.17
C ALA A 179 8.38 -14.67 -16.01
N ALA A 180 8.87 -15.65 -15.24
CA ALA A 180 9.82 -15.41 -14.16
C ALA A 180 11.19 -14.86 -14.63
N GLY A 181 11.55 -15.05 -15.90
CA GLY A 181 12.76 -14.46 -16.49
C GLY A 181 12.63 -12.99 -16.89
N TRP A 182 11.41 -12.46 -16.94
CA TRP A 182 11.11 -11.05 -17.29
C TRP A 182 10.76 -10.18 -16.08
N VAL A 183 10.82 -10.75 -14.86
CA VAL A 183 10.36 -10.15 -13.58
C VAL A 183 11.52 -9.64 -12.76
#